data_AF-A0A2E6D8W7-F1
#
_entry.id   AF-A0A2E6D8W7-F1
#
_cell.length_a   1.000
_cell.length_b   1.000
_cell.length_c   1.000
_cell.angle_alpha   90.00
_cell.angle_beta   90.00
_cell.angle_gamma   90.00
#
_symmetry.space_group_name_H-M   'P 1'
#
loop_
_entity.id
_entity.type
_entity.pdbx_description
1 polymer ?
#
loop_
_entity_poly.entity_id
_entity_poly.type
_entity_poly.pdbx_seq_one_letter_code
_entity_poly.pdbx_strand_id
1 'polypeptide(L)'
;MAWSPLATQFCLELAFGVLFGLCFLSKAPLGTFFHLMMGATALLPLLVGAVAPPLYSEAPWEAPSTVCALAGALSSPWLMGPVRSRLRALAAVWATLCCGAALACVVDSGPGVEGVGPLVLGSLSAMATGLVAGSVGLAMVLGHWYLTVPQLPVSWLVRINRLTVWAMVASGVLLTGSCLLSAQSFAQMDRPLLGAWGLFFLGTRVATGLALPLLFAWMTAGSLRYGNTRSATGILYASTVLVLIGTAVSISLQDSYGIPL
;
A
#
# COMPACT_ATOMS: atom_id res chain seq x y z
N MET A 1 -18.67 -8.97 16.09
CA MET A 1 -18.45 -7.69 15.37
C MET A 1 -18.49 -8.01 13.89
N ALA A 2 -19.30 -7.30 13.10
CA ALA A 2 -19.37 -7.53 11.66
C ALA A 2 -18.07 -7.03 10.99
N TRP A 3 -17.48 -7.83 10.11
CA TRP A 3 -16.30 -7.45 9.34
C TRP A 3 -16.69 -6.53 8.19
N SER A 4 -16.05 -5.37 8.06
CA SER A 4 -16.42 -4.39 7.03
C SER A 4 -15.65 -4.62 5.70
N PRO A 5 -16.26 -4.33 4.54
CA PRO A 5 -15.56 -4.36 3.25
C PRO A 5 -14.31 -3.47 3.22
N LEU A 6 -14.36 -2.31 3.90
CA LEU A 6 -13.22 -1.40 4.02
C LEU A 6 -12.05 -2.02 4.82
N ALA A 7 -12.35 -2.83 5.85
CA ALA A 7 -11.30 -3.55 6.59
C ALA A 7 -10.60 -4.57 5.68
N THR A 8 -11.36 -5.26 4.82
CA THR A 8 -10.81 -6.15 3.78
C THR A 8 -9.90 -5.38 2.83
N GLN A 9 -10.38 -4.25 2.29
CA GLN A 9 -9.60 -3.43 1.36
C GLN A 9 -8.30 -2.96 2.01
N PHE A 10 -8.36 -2.42 3.22
CA PHE A 10 -7.17 -1.96 3.95
C PHE A 10 -6.12 -3.07 4.15
N CYS A 11 -6.57 -4.26 4.53
CA CYS A 11 -5.69 -5.42 4.67
C CYS A 11 -5.02 -5.78 3.32
N LEU A 12 -5.78 -5.82 2.24
CA LEU A 12 -5.24 -6.10 0.92
C LEU A 12 -4.31 -4.99 0.42
N GLU A 13 -4.57 -3.71 0.71
CA GLU A 13 -3.71 -2.57 0.38
C GLU A 13 -2.34 -2.68 1.07
N LEU A 14 -2.33 -2.98 2.37
CA LEU A 14 -1.10 -3.21 3.12
C LEU A 14 -0.30 -4.38 2.56
N ALA A 15 -0.97 -5.50 2.27
CA ALA A 15 -0.33 -6.67 1.66
C ALA A 15 0.26 -6.32 0.29
N PHE A 16 -0.51 -5.67 -0.57
CA PHE A 16 -0.14 -5.31 -1.93
C PHE A 16 1.15 -4.48 -1.94
N GLY A 17 1.23 -3.43 -1.12
CA GLY A 17 2.40 -2.56 -1.11
C GLY A 17 3.68 -3.26 -0.67
N VAL A 18 3.60 -4.14 0.33
CA VAL A 18 4.77 -4.91 0.79
C VAL A 18 5.19 -5.92 -0.28
N LEU A 19 4.26 -6.67 -0.87
CA LEU A 19 4.54 -7.65 -1.93
C LEU A 19 5.18 -6.98 -3.16
N PHE A 20 4.61 -5.85 -3.59
CA PHE A 20 5.15 -5.07 -4.71
C PHE A 20 6.57 -4.57 -4.39
N GLY A 21 6.80 -4.03 -3.19
CA GLY A 21 8.12 -3.59 -2.76
C GLY A 21 9.16 -4.73 -2.74
N LEU A 22 8.76 -5.94 -2.34
CA LEU A 22 9.64 -7.12 -2.34
C LEU A 22 10.13 -7.51 -3.74
N CYS A 23 9.37 -7.21 -4.80
CA CYS A 23 9.82 -7.43 -6.17
C CYS A 23 11.16 -6.73 -6.47
N PHE A 24 11.37 -5.54 -5.88
CA PHE A 24 12.57 -4.72 -6.07
C PHE A 24 13.75 -5.12 -5.18
N LEU A 25 13.52 -5.94 -4.14
CA LEU A 25 14.53 -6.40 -3.18
C LEU A 25 14.90 -7.89 -3.31
N SER A 26 14.27 -8.64 -4.21
CA SER A 26 14.49 -10.08 -4.40
C SER A 26 15.97 -10.50 -4.60
N LYS A 27 16.83 -9.58 -5.06
CA LYS A 27 18.28 -9.80 -5.31
C LYS A 27 19.20 -9.21 -4.24
N ALA A 28 18.65 -8.53 -3.23
CA ALA A 28 19.46 -7.85 -2.23
C ALA A 28 20.07 -8.86 -1.22
N PRO A 29 21.30 -8.65 -0.73
CA PRO A 29 21.96 -9.55 0.21
C PRO A 29 21.45 -9.33 1.66
N LEU A 30 20.12 -9.37 1.86
CA LEU A 30 19.45 -9.06 3.14
C LEU A 30 19.31 -10.28 4.06
N GLY A 31 19.67 -11.48 3.56
CA GLY A 31 19.51 -12.75 4.26
C GLY A 31 18.07 -13.29 4.22
N THR A 32 17.92 -14.56 4.57
CA THR A 32 16.61 -15.25 4.57
C THR A 32 15.66 -14.66 5.62
N PHE A 33 16.19 -14.25 6.78
CA PHE A 33 15.37 -13.72 7.87
C PHE A 33 14.65 -12.42 7.51
N PHE A 34 15.28 -11.52 6.74
CA PHE A 34 14.61 -10.32 6.23
C PHE A 34 13.40 -10.67 5.35
N HIS A 35 13.56 -11.63 4.44
CA HIS A 35 12.50 -12.06 3.55
C HIS A 35 11.39 -12.84 4.28
N LEU A 36 11.74 -13.61 5.31
CA LEU A 36 10.77 -14.25 6.19
C LEU A 36 9.93 -13.21 6.92
N MET A 37 10.57 -12.21 7.53
CA MET A 37 9.88 -11.16 8.27
C MET A 37 8.96 -10.35 7.35
N MET A 38 9.48 -9.82 6.23
CA MET A 38 8.66 -9.04 5.30
C MET A 38 7.57 -9.89 4.61
N GLY A 39 7.88 -11.15 4.29
CA GLY A 39 6.90 -12.10 3.78
C GLY A 39 5.77 -12.35 4.78
N ALA A 40 6.08 -12.44 6.08
CA ALA A 40 5.09 -12.63 7.14
C ALA A 40 4.25 -11.37 7.35
N THR A 41 4.88 -10.20 7.31
CA THR A 41 4.19 -8.90 7.36
C THR A 41 3.22 -8.71 6.20
N ALA A 42 3.50 -9.25 5.02
CA ALA A 42 2.57 -9.25 3.89
C ALA A 42 1.50 -10.36 3.98
N LEU A 43 1.89 -11.55 4.43
CA LEU A 43 1.00 -12.72 4.49
C LEU A 43 -0.15 -12.51 5.49
N LEU A 44 0.14 -11.95 6.66
CA LEU A 44 -0.86 -11.74 7.71
C LEU A 44 -2.07 -10.92 7.20
N PRO A 45 -1.89 -9.69 6.68
CA PRO A 45 -3.02 -8.92 6.16
C PRO A 45 -3.63 -9.55 4.91
N LEU A 46 -2.85 -10.24 4.07
CA LEU A 46 -3.41 -10.97 2.91
C LEU A 46 -4.37 -12.10 3.34
N LEU A 47 -3.99 -12.90 4.34
CA LEU A 47 -4.83 -13.97 4.86
C LEU A 47 -6.07 -13.41 5.58
N VAL A 48 -5.90 -12.34 6.36
CA VAL A 48 -7.04 -11.67 7.03
C VAL A 48 -8.01 -11.15 5.98
N GLY A 49 -7.54 -10.49 4.92
CA GLY A 49 -8.38 -10.03 3.81
C GLY A 49 -9.06 -11.17 3.04
N ALA A 50 -8.45 -12.35 2.99
CA ALA A 50 -9.05 -13.52 2.32
C ALA A 50 -10.10 -14.24 3.17
N VAL A 51 -9.81 -14.42 4.46
CA VAL A 51 -10.53 -15.33 5.36
C VAL A 51 -11.58 -14.61 6.22
N ALA A 52 -11.36 -13.35 6.59
CA ALA A 52 -12.32 -12.63 7.42
C ALA A 52 -13.67 -12.38 6.74
N PRO A 53 -13.76 -12.04 5.43
CA PRO A 53 -15.05 -11.89 4.75
C PRO A 53 -15.94 -13.14 4.80
N PRO A 54 -15.48 -14.35 4.42
CA PRO A 54 -16.33 -15.52 4.48
C PRO A 54 -16.68 -15.97 5.91
N LEU A 55 -15.82 -15.66 6.90
CA LEU A 55 -16.09 -16.02 8.30
C LEU A 55 -17.04 -15.07 9.02
N TYR A 56 -17.01 -13.78 8.70
CA TYR A 56 -17.67 -12.74 9.51
C TYR A 56 -18.65 -11.86 8.75
N SER A 57 -18.67 -11.90 7.42
CA SER A 57 -19.61 -11.13 6.58
C SER A 57 -20.43 -11.99 5.63
N GLU A 58 -20.50 -13.31 5.87
CA GLU A 58 -21.23 -14.30 5.07
C GLU A 58 -20.89 -14.27 3.56
N ALA A 59 -19.72 -13.77 3.19
CA ALA A 59 -19.26 -13.80 1.82
C ALA A 59 -19.03 -15.26 1.38
N PRO A 60 -19.36 -15.65 0.14
CA PRO A 60 -19.06 -16.98 -0.33
C PRO A 60 -17.54 -17.19 -0.42
N TRP A 61 -17.05 -18.38 -0.06
CA TRP A 61 -15.64 -18.75 -0.24
C TRP A 61 -15.21 -18.72 -1.71
N GLU A 62 -16.17 -18.85 -2.62
CA GLU A 62 -16.01 -18.77 -4.07
C GLU A 62 -15.92 -17.31 -4.58
N ALA A 63 -16.05 -16.32 -3.69
CA ALA A 63 -15.89 -14.92 -4.06
C ALA A 63 -14.54 -14.70 -4.76
N PRO A 64 -14.51 -14.03 -5.93
CA PRO A 64 -13.28 -13.82 -6.69
C PRO A 64 -12.16 -13.17 -5.87
N SER A 65 -12.51 -12.22 -4.99
CA SER A 65 -11.56 -11.56 -4.09
C SER A 65 -10.87 -12.53 -3.13
N THR A 66 -11.63 -13.44 -2.50
CA THR A 66 -11.10 -14.47 -1.60
C THR A 66 -10.21 -15.46 -2.35
N VAL A 67 -10.67 -15.96 -3.51
CA VAL A 67 -9.90 -16.92 -4.32
C VAL A 67 -8.57 -16.31 -4.78
N CYS A 68 -8.59 -15.07 -5.29
CA CYS A 68 -7.38 -14.36 -5.69
C CYS A 68 -6.44 -14.13 -4.50
N ALA A 69 -6.94 -13.69 -3.35
CA ALA A 69 -6.11 -13.46 -2.17
C ALA A 69 -5.46 -14.75 -1.65
N LEU A 70 -6.20 -15.86 -1.61
CA LEU A 70 -5.67 -17.18 -1.25
C LEU A 70 -4.63 -17.67 -2.25
N ALA A 71 -4.87 -17.51 -3.55
CA ALA A 71 -3.90 -17.85 -4.60
C ALA A 71 -2.58 -17.06 -4.45
N GLY A 72 -2.67 -15.81 -4.01
CA GLY A 72 -1.49 -15.01 -3.63
C GLY A 72 -0.80 -15.55 -2.38
N ALA A 73 -1.56 -15.93 -1.35
CA ALA A 73 -1.02 -16.45 -0.09
C ALA A 73 -0.27 -17.78 -0.26
N LEU A 74 -0.65 -18.60 -1.24
CA LEU A 74 0.06 -19.83 -1.60
C LEU A 74 1.53 -19.58 -1.98
N SER A 75 1.88 -18.38 -2.45
CA SER A 75 3.27 -18.02 -2.78
C SER A 75 4.20 -17.86 -1.56
N SER A 76 3.64 -17.80 -0.34
CA SER A 76 4.37 -17.48 0.90
C SER A 76 5.57 -18.38 1.20
N PRO A 77 5.57 -19.71 0.95
CA PRO A 77 6.74 -20.54 1.21
C PRO A 77 7.95 -20.13 0.36
N TRP A 78 7.72 -19.66 -0.87
CA TRP A 78 8.79 -19.19 -1.76
C TRP A 78 9.24 -17.76 -1.44
N LEU A 79 8.37 -16.95 -0.83
CA LEU A 79 8.74 -15.62 -0.32
C LEU A 79 9.63 -15.73 0.92
N MET A 80 9.23 -16.57 1.87
CA MET A 80 9.86 -16.70 3.18
C MET A 80 11.04 -17.69 3.20
N GLY A 81 11.03 -18.68 2.29
CA GLY A 81 11.98 -19.77 2.30
C GLY A 81 13.36 -19.46 1.70
N PRO A 82 14.33 -20.38 1.91
CA PRO A 82 15.69 -20.28 1.37
C PRO A 82 15.74 -20.66 -0.12
N VAL A 83 14.95 -19.98 -0.95
CA VAL A 83 14.89 -20.23 -2.40
C VAL A 83 15.82 -19.32 -3.19
N ARG A 84 16.08 -19.70 -4.46
CA ARG A 84 16.83 -18.88 -5.41
C ARG A 84 16.15 -17.52 -5.62
N SER A 85 16.95 -16.46 -5.77
CA SER A 85 16.46 -15.09 -5.97
C SER A 85 15.44 -14.95 -7.12
N ARG A 86 15.62 -15.69 -8.23
CA ARG A 86 14.65 -15.70 -9.35
C ARG A 86 13.28 -16.25 -8.95
N LEU A 87 13.24 -17.35 -8.20
CA LEU A 87 11.99 -17.95 -7.73
C LEU A 87 11.28 -17.03 -6.74
N ARG A 88 12.04 -16.37 -5.84
CA ARG A 88 11.49 -15.37 -4.92
C ARG A 88 10.87 -14.19 -5.67
N ALA A 89 11.54 -13.71 -6.72
CA ALA A 89 11.03 -12.63 -7.55
C ALA A 89 9.71 -13.03 -8.25
N LEU A 90 9.67 -14.23 -8.83
CA LEU A 90 8.46 -14.76 -9.48
C LEU A 90 7.32 -14.93 -8.46
N ALA A 91 7.61 -15.45 -7.27
CA ALA A 91 6.64 -15.57 -6.19
C ALA A 91 6.09 -14.21 -5.75
N ALA A 92 6.95 -13.19 -5.62
CA ALA A 92 6.53 -11.83 -5.29
C ALA A 92 5.65 -11.23 -6.38
N VAL A 93 6.03 -11.37 -7.66
CA VAL A 93 5.23 -10.90 -8.79
C VAL A 93 3.87 -11.59 -8.81
N TRP A 94 3.82 -12.91 -8.66
CA TRP A 94 2.58 -13.67 -8.59
C TRP A 94 1.68 -13.19 -7.44
N ALA A 95 2.24 -13.08 -6.23
CA ALA A 95 1.52 -12.60 -5.05
C ALA A 95 0.95 -11.19 -5.25
N THR A 96 1.74 -10.29 -5.84
CA THR A 96 1.34 -8.92 -6.16
C THR A 96 0.20 -8.89 -7.17
N LEU A 97 0.26 -9.70 -8.24
CA LEU A 97 -0.80 -9.77 -9.25
C LEU A 97 -2.10 -10.33 -8.65
N CYS A 98 -2.02 -11.41 -7.88
CA CYS A 98 -3.15 -11.99 -7.19
C CYS A 98 -3.79 -11.03 -6.17
N CYS A 99 -2.98 -10.32 -5.39
CA CYS A 99 -3.44 -9.33 -4.43
C CYS A 99 -4.06 -8.11 -5.12
N GLY A 100 -3.48 -7.65 -6.23
CA GLY A 100 -4.06 -6.59 -7.06
C GLY A 100 -5.41 -6.97 -7.67
N ALA A 101 -5.54 -8.20 -8.16
CA ALA A 101 -6.83 -8.73 -8.64
C ALA A 101 -7.86 -8.80 -7.51
N ALA A 102 -7.47 -9.26 -6.32
CA ALA A 102 -8.35 -9.28 -5.16
C ALA A 102 -8.84 -7.87 -4.77
N LEU A 103 -7.94 -6.87 -4.79
CA LEU A 103 -8.28 -5.47 -4.57
C LEU A 103 -9.30 -4.96 -5.59
N ALA A 104 -9.07 -5.22 -6.87
CA ALA A 104 -9.99 -4.80 -7.93
C ALA A 104 -11.40 -5.39 -7.72
N CYS A 105 -11.50 -6.68 -7.33
CA CYS A 105 -12.79 -7.31 -7.02
C CYS A 105 -13.48 -6.70 -5.79
N VAL A 106 -12.72 -6.28 -4.77
CA VAL A 106 -13.28 -5.61 -3.59
C VAL A 106 -13.79 -4.21 -3.96
N VAL A 107 -13.04 -3.47 -4.78
CA VAL A 107 -13.44 -2.13 -5.26
C VAL A 107 -14.68 -2.22 -6.16
N ASP A 108 -14.77 -3.22 -7.03
CA ASP A 108 -15.93 -3.49 -7.89
C ASP A 108 -17.22 -3.76 -7.08
N SER A 109 -17.07 -4.32 -5.88
CA SER A 109 -18.19 -4.57 -4.96
C SER A 109 -18.63 -3.32 -4.18
N GLY A 110 -17.93 -2.19 -4.36
CA GLY A 110 -18.15 -0.95 -3.61
C GLY A 110 -19.25 -0.05 -4.21
N PRO A 111 -20.01 0.68 -3.38
CA PRO A 111 -21.01 1.63 -3.86
C PRO A 111 -20.36 2.82 -4.57
N GLY A 112 -20.86 3.19 -5.76
CA GLY A 112 -20.38 4.35 -6.52
C GLY A 112 -19.32 4.06 -7.59
N VAL A 113 -18.96 2.80 -7.80
CA VAL A 113 -18.02 2.34 -8.83
C VAL A 113 -18.79 1.73 -10.01
N GLU A 114 -19.66 2.50 -10.64
CA GLU A 114 -20.42 2.02 -11.80
C GLU A 114 -19.69 2.35 -13.11
N GLY A 115 -19.26 1.31 -13.82
CA GLY A 115 -18.62 1.40 -15.13
C GLY A 115 -17.10 1.25 -15.11
N VAL A 116 -16.53 1.03 -16.30
CA VAL A 116 -15.11 0.65 -16.47
C VAL A 116 -14.15 1.77 -16.02
N GLY A 117 -14.48 3.03 -16.27
CA GLY A 117 -13.63 4.18 -15.90
C GLY A 117 -13.42 4.31 -14.39
N PRO A 118 -14.51 4.47 -13.60
CA PRO A 118 -14.43 4.51 -12.14
C PRO A 118 -13.81 3.26 -11.53
N LEU A 119 -14.07 2.06 -12.08
CA LEU A 119 -13.48 0.81 -11.61
C LEU A 119 -11.97 0.80 -11.76
N VAL A 120 -11.47 1.15 -12.95
CA VAL A 120 -10.02 1.21 -13.20
C VAL A 120 -9.37 2.25 -12.30
N LEU A 121 -9.97 3.44 -12.19
CA LEU A 121 -9.41 4.52 -11.39
C LEU A 121 -9.42 4.20 -9.88
N GLY A 122 -10.54 3.67 -9.36
CA GLY A 122 -10.67 3.26 -7.97
C GLY A 122 -9.72 2.13 -7.61
N SER A 123 -9.59 1.12 -8.48
CA SER A 123 -8.65 0.01 -8.28
C SER A 123 -7.20 0.49 -8.26
N LEU A 124 -6.82 1.35 -9.22
CA LEU A 124 -5.49 1.94 -9.25
C LEU A 124 -5.24 2.83 -8.03
N SER A 125 -6.23 3.61 -7.59
CA SER A 125 -6.15 4.46 -6.41
C SER A 125 -5.89 3.64 -5.14
N ALA A 126 -6.67 2.57 -4.92
CA ALA A 126 -6.48 1.64 -3.81
C ALA A 126 -5.08 0.98 -3.85
N MET A 127 -4.68 0.45 -5.01
CA MET A 127 -3.34 -0.13 -5.20
C MET A 127 -2.22 0.89 -4.95
N ALA A 128 -2.39 2.15 -5.37
CA ALA A 128 -1.43 3.21 -5.13
C ALA A 128 -1.34 3.60 -3.65
N THR A 129 -2.47 3.70 -2.95
CA THR A 129 -2.52 3.92 -1.51
C THR A 129 -1.81 2.80 -0.74
N GLY A 130 -2.12 1.55 -1.08
CA GLY A 130 -1.41 0.39 -0.54
C GLY A 130 0.09 0.42 -0.84
N LEU A 131 0.48 0.77 -2.07
CA LEU A 131 1.88 0.89 -2.46
C LEU A 131 2.62 1.98 -1.69
N VAL A 132 1.99 3.12 -1.40
CA VAL A 132 2.57 4.16 -0.55
C VAL A 132 2.82 3.61 0.86
N ALA A 133 1.80 3.03 1.50
CA ALA A 133 1.92 2.47 2.85
C ALA A 133 2.98 1.36 2.94
N GLY A 134 2.93 0.39 2.03
CA GLY A 134 3.85 -0.75 2.02
C GLY A 134 5.28 -0.38 1.63
N SER A 135 5.47 0.53 0.66
CA SER A 135 6.82 0.94 0.25
C SER A 135 7.53 1.76 1.34
N VAL A 136 6.82 2.64 2.05
CA VAL A 136 7.37 3.42 3.16
C VAL A 136 7.69 2.53 4.34
N GLY A 137 6.79 1.60 4.70
CA GLY A 137 7.06 0.61 5.74
C GLY A 137 8.26 -0.27 5.39
N LEU A 138 8.37 -0.71 4.14
CA LEU A 138 9.54 -1.46 3.66
C LEU A 138 10.82 -0.60 3.70
N ALA A 139 10.75 0.68 3.34
CA ALA A 139 11.88 1.61 3.43
C ALA A 139 12.37 1.75 4.87
N MET A 140 11.45 1.89 5.83
CA MET A 140 11.74 1.99 7.26
C MET A 140 12.41 0.71 7.79
N VAL A 141 11.82 -0.46 7.51
CA VAL A 141 12.38 -1.75 7.95
C VAL A 141 13.75 -2.01 7.32
N LEU A 142 13.89 -1.74 6.02
CA LEU A 142 15.17 -1.81 5.34
C LEU A 142 16.17 -0.87 5.99
N GLY A 143 15.75 0.36 6.30
CA GLY A 143 16.54 1.35 7.03
C GLY A 143 17.07 0.82 8.35
N HIS A 144 16.21 0.22 9.18
CA HIS A 144 16.62 -0.43 10.42
C HIS A 144 17.67 -1.53 10.19
N TRP A 145 17.53 -2.30 9.12
CA TRP A 145 18.49 -3.34 8.74
C TRP A 145 19.89 -2.80 8.41
N TYR A 146 20.01 -1.55 7.93
CA TYR A 146 21.32 -0.91 7.73
C TYR A 146 22.02 -0.58 9.06
N LEU A 147 21.28 -0.48 10.17
CA LEU A 147 21.87 -0.26 11.49
C LEU A 147 22.45 -1.56 12.08
N THR A 148 21.87 -2.70 11.73
CA THR A 148 22.29 -4.02 12.23
C THR A 148 23.26 -4.73 11.26
N VAL A 149 23.18 -4.45 9.97
CA VAL A 149 24.05 -5.03 8.92
C VAL A 149 24.73 -3.91 8.11
N PRO A 150 25.89 -3.39 8.57
CA PRO A 150 26.50 -2.18 8.01
C PRO A 150 27.11 -2.33 6.61
N GLN A 151 27.27 -3.55 6.08
CA GLN A 151 27.91 -3.81 4.78
C GLN A 151 26.94 -3.77 3.58
N LEU A 152 25.69 -3.35 3.77
CA LEU A 152 24.72 -3.27 2.69
C LEU A 152 24.97 -2.08 1.76
N PRO A 153 24.90 -2.26 0.43
CA PRO A 153 25.15 -1.17 -0.49
C PRO A 153 23.94 -0.24 -0.54
N VAL A 154 24.16 1.03 -0.17
CA VAL A 154 23.17 2.14 -0.07
C VAL A 154 22.21 2.24 -1.28
N SER A 155 22.64 1.77 -2.45
CA SER A 155 21.83 1.62 -3.67
C SER A 155 20.44 1.01 -3.45
N TRP A 156 20.27 0.04 -2.54
CA TRP A 156 18.97 -0.59 -2.27
C TRP A 156 18.01 0.34 -1.53
N LEU A 157 18.53 1.09 -0.55
CA LEU A 157 17.75 2.06 0.20
C LEU A 157 17.34 3.24 -0.70
N VAL A 158 18.24 3.69 -1.58
CA VAL A 158 17.92 4.67 -2.63
C VAL A 158 16.83 4.16 -3.58
N ARG A 159 16.89 2.88 -3.98
CA ARG A 159 15.89 2.28 -4.87
C ARG A 159 14.50 2.25 -4.22
N ILE A 160 14.41 1.84 -2.96
CA ILE A 160 13.13 1.80 -2.24
C ILE A 160 12.62 3.21 -1.95
N ASN A 161 13.47 4.15 -1.55
CA ASN A 161 13.06 5.54 -1.39
C ASN A 161 12.50 6.14 -2.71
N ARG A 162 13.14 5.83 -3.85
CA ARG A 162 12.60 6.24 -5.16
C ARG A 162 11.26 5.58 -5.47
N LEU A 163 11.10 4.29 -5.17
CA LEU A 163 9.83 3.60 -5.33
C LEU A 163 8.73 4.29 -4.51
N THR A 164 9.02 4.64 -3.27
CA THR A 164 8.12 5.39 -2.39
C THR A 164 7.70 6.73 -2.98
N VAL A 165 8.65 7.51 -3.52
CA VAL A 165 8.34 8.78 -4.20
C VAL A 165 7.40 8.55 -5.39
N TRP A 166 7.70 7.57 -6.24
CA TRP A 166 6.84 7.24 -7.38
C TRP A 166 5.44 6.80 -6.96
N ALA A 167 5.34 6.02 -5.89
CA ALA A 167 4.06 5.59 -5.33
C ALA A 167 3.24 6.78 -4.84
N MET A 168 3.86 7.74 -4.14
CA MET A 168 3.20 8.95 -3.64
C MET A 168 2.74 9.86 -4.77
N VAL A 169 3.57 10.04 -5.80
CA VAL A 169 3.19 10.82 -6.99
C VAL A 169 2.03 10.15 -7.73
N ALA A 170 2.09 8.83 -7.94
CA ALA A 170 1.02 8.08 -8.57
C ALA A 170 -0.29 8.18 -7.77
N SER A 171 -0.22 8.01 -6.43
CA SER A 171 -1.37 8.17 -5.54
C SER A 171 -1.96 9.58 -5.61
N GLY A 172 -1.12 10.63 -5.63
CA GLY A 172 -1.59 12.01 -5.77
C GLY A 172 -2.27 12.31 -7.11
N VAL A 173 -1.74 11.77 -8.21
CA VAL A 173 -2.34 11.89 -9.55
C VAL A 173 -3.68 11.17 -9.61
N LEU A 174 -3.76 9.95 -9.08
CA LEU A 174 -4.99 9.15 -9.06
C LEU A 174 -6.05 9.79 -8.16
N LEU A 175 -5.69 10.28 -6.98
CA LEU A 175 -6.56 11.05 -6.10
C LEU A 175 -7.13 12.28 -6.83
N THR A 176 -6.26 13.04 -7.50
CA THR A 176 -6.69 14.23 -8.26
C THR A 176 -7.64 13.83 -9.40
N GLY A 177 -7.34 12.75 -10.12
CA GLY A 177 -8.21 12.18 -11.15
C GLY A 177 -9.58 11.79 -10.58
N SER A 178 -9.63 11.10 -9.45
CA SER A 178 -10.86 10.67 -8.78
C SER A 178 -11.72 11.86 -8.35
N CYS A 179 -11.07 12.90 -7.80
CA CYS A 179 -11.72 14.16 -7.44
C CYS A 179 -12.32 14.88 -8.66
N LEU A 180 -11.61 14.92 -9.79
CA LEU A 180 -12.08 15.62 -10.99
C LEU A 180 -13.24 14.89 -11.68
N LEU A 181 -13.15 13.57 -11.82
CA LEU A 181 -14.21 12.78 -12.47
C LEU A 181 -15.52 12.77 -11.65
N SER A 182 -15.40 12.78 -10.32
CA SER A 182 -16.55 12.67 -9.42
C SER A 182 -16.96 14.00 -8.81
N ALA A 183 -16.42 15.12 -9.32
CA ALA A 183 -16.65 16.45 -8.77
C ALA A 183 -18.14 16.83 -8.70
N GLN A 184 -18.91 16.48 -9.73
CA GLN A 184 -20.36 16.73 -9.77
C GLN A 184 -21.11 15.89 -8.72
N SER A 185 -20.76 14.61 -8.58
CA SER A 185 -21.35 13.70 -7.59
C SER A 185 -21.05 14.17 -6.16
N PHE A 186 -19.83 14.65 -5.90
CA PHE A 186 -19.45 15.19 -4.59
C PHE A 186 -20.14 16.51 -4.25
N ALA A 187 -20.50 17.33 -5.24
CA ALA A 187 -21.20 18.59 -5.01
C ALA A 187 -22.68 18.38 -4.62
N GLN A 188 -23.26 17.24 -4.99
CA GLN A 188 -24.67 16.92 -4.76
C GLN A 188 -24.91 16.12 -3.46
N MET A 189 -23.86 15.69 -2.76
CA MET A 189 -23.99 15.02 -1.46
C MET A 189 -24.28 16.00 -0.32
N ASP A 190 -24.94 15.49 0.74
CA ASP A 190 -25.25 16.23 1.97
C ASP A 190 -24.01 16.88 2.62
N ARG A 191 -22.84 16.28 2.42
CA ARG A 191 -21.53 16.79 2.87
C ARG A 191 -20.58 16.93 1.70
N PRO A 192 -20.55 18.09 1.02
CA PRO A 192 -19.72 18.24 -0.16
C PRO A 192 -18.23 18.07 0.15
N LEU A 193 -17.49 17.42 -0.75
CA LEU A 193 -16.05 17.19 -0.59
C LEU A 193 -15.26 18.51 -0.45
N LEU A 194 -15.71 19.57 -1.14
CA LEU A 194 -15.12 20.91 -1.03
C LEU A 194 -15.72 21.77 0.10
N GLY A 195 -16.57 21.18 0.95
CA GLY A 195 -17.02 21.82 2.20
C GLY A 195 -15.93 21.80 3.27
N ALA A 196 -16.14 22.51 4.38
CA ALA A 196 -15.15 22.62 5.46
C ALA A 196 -14.69 21.25 6.01
N TRP A 197 -15.63 20.30 6.17
CA TRP A 197 -15.32 18.95 6.62
C TRP A 197 -14.52 18.16 5.57
N GLY A 198 -15.01 18.11 4.33
CA GLY A 198 -14.34 17.39 3.24
C GLY A 198 -12.94 17.94 2.96
N LEU A 199 -12.75 19.26 2.96
CA LEU A 199 -11.45 19.91 2.81
C LEU A 199 -10.51 19.62 3.97
N PHE A 200 -11.01 19.47 5.19
CA PHE A 200 -10.18 19.10 6.34
C PHE A 200 -9.61 17.68 6.17
N PHE A 201 -10.44 16.69 5.82
CA PHE A 201 -9.98 15.32 5.61
C PHE A 201 -9.14 15.19 4.33
N LEU A 202 -9.58 15.75 3.21
CA LEU A 202 -8.82 15.76 1.96
C LEU A 202 -7.49 16.51 2.12
N GLY A 203 -7.52 17.67 2.79
CA GLY A 203 -6.33 18.45 3.10
C GLY A 203 -5.37 17.68 3.99
N THR A 204 -5.87 16.94 4.99
CA THR A 204 -5.05 16.07 5.83
C THR A 204 -4.46 14.92 5.01
N ARG A 205 -5.26 14.24 4.17
CA ARG A 205 -4.77 13.18 3.26
C ARG A 205 -3.62 13.67 2.39
N VAL A 206 -3.76 14.84 1.76
CA VAL A 206 -2.74 15.41 0.89
C VAL A 206 -1.55 15.90 1.70
N ALA A 207 -1.75 16.63 2.79
CA ALA A 207 -0.67 17.23 3.57
C ALA A 207 0.15 16.17 4.33
N THR A 208 -0.51 15.32 5.11
CA THR A 208 0.17 14.32 5.97
C THR A 208 0.41 13.02 5.24
N GLY A 209 -0.48 12.58 4.35
CA GLY A 209 -0.33 11.32 3.62
C GLY A 209 0.64 11.37 2.45
N LEU A 210 0.82 12.54 1.81
CA LEU A 210 1.58 12.67 0.57
C LEU A 210 2.65 13.77 0.63
N ALA A 211 2.29 15.03 0.88
CA ALA A 211 3.18 16.17 0.73
C ALA A 211 4.33 16.17 1.75
N LEU A 212 4.05 16.00 3.04
CA LEU A 212 5.08 15.89 4.08
C LEU A 212 5.96 14.64 3.89
N PRO A 213 5.41 13.43 3.65
CA PRO A 213 6.21 12.26 3.30
C PRO A 213 7.08 12.43 2.05
N LEU A 214 6.62 13.15 1.01
CA LEU A 214 7.40 13.48 -0.17
C LEU A 214 8.58 14.40 0.18
N LEU A 215 8.35 15.42 1.01
CA LEU A 215 9.42 16.27 1.54
C LEU A 215 10.45 15.43 2.31
N PHE A 216 9.99 14.51 3.15
CA PHE A 216 10.85 13.59 3.91
C PHE A 216 11.60 12.61 3.01
N ALA A 217 10.99 12.13 1.94
CA ALA A 217 11.66 11.30 0.95
C ALA A 217 12.76 12.06 0.20
N TRP A 218 12.56 13.36 -0.07
CA TRP A 218 13.58 14.24 -0.61
C TRP A 218 14.73 14.48 0.37
N MET A 219 14.43 14.77 1.64
CA MET A 219 15.43 14.89 2.70
C MET A 219 16.23 13.60 2.89
N THR A 220 15.54 12.46 2.89
CA THR A 220 16.14 11.12 2.93
C THR A 220 17.10 10.93 1.77
N ALA A 221 16.71 11.29 0.53
CA ALA A 221 17.59 11.21 -0.63
C ALA A 221 18.84 12.09 -0.46
N GLY A 222 18.71 13.27 0.15
CA GLY A 222 19.82 14.12 0.55
C GLY A 222 20.76 13.40 1.52
N SER A 223 20.25 12.87 2.64
CA SER A 223 21.05 12.14 3.63
C SER A 223 21.77 10.92 3.04
N LEU A 224 21.12 10.19 2.12
CA LEU A 224 21.72 9.04 1.45
C LEU A 224 22.86 9.42 0.50
N ARG A 225 22.82 10.61 -0.14
CA ARG A 225 23.94 11.11 -0.96
C ARG A 225 25.20 11.35 -0.15
N TYR A 226 25.05 11.74 1.12
CA TYR A 226 26.17 11.93 2.05
C TYR A 226 26.52 10.66 2.84
N GLY A 227 25.92 9.51 2.52
CA GLY A 227 26.17 8.24 3.22
C GLY A 227 25.65 8.20 4.67
N ASN A 228 24.87 9.20 5.11
CA ASN A 228 24.34 9.25 6.47
C ASN A 228 23.05 8.42 6.60
N THR A 229 23.24 7.10 6.69
CA THR A 229 22.14 6.14 6.81
C THR A 229 21.34 6.31 8.11
N ARG A 230 21.99 6.66 9.23
CA ARG A 230 21.29 6.88 10.52
C ARG A 230 20.29 8.04 10.46
N SER A 231 20.69 9.17 9.87
CA SER A 231 19.78 10.30 9.67
C SER A 231 18.63 9.92 8.72
N ALA A 232 18.95 9.25 7.60
CA ALA A 232 17.95 8.78 6.64
C ALA A 232 16.92 7.85 7.30
N THR A 233 17.34 6.96 8.20
CA THR A 233 16.40 6.06 8.90
C THR A 233 15.42 6.82 9.79
N GLY A 234 15.88 7.82 10.56
CA GLY A 234 15.01 8.61 11.43
C GLY A 234 13.90 9.33 10.65
N ILE A 235 14.23 9.85 9.47
CA ILE A 235 13.28 10.52 8.58
C ILE A 235 12.22 9.50 8.06
N LEU A 236 12.64 8.29 7.70
CA LEU A 236 11.72 7.24 7.24
C LEU A 236 10.75 6.76 8.34
N TYR A 237 11.17 6.72 9.60
CA TYR A 237 10.28 6.44 10.73
C TYR A 237 9.16 7.48 10.84
N ALA A 238 9.52 8.78 10.83
CA ALA A 238 8.54 9.85 10.86
C ALA A 238 7.61 9.80 9.63
N SER A 239 8.16 9.55 8.45
CA SER A 239 7.38 9.39 7.21
C SER A 239 6.37 8.25 7.29
N THR A 240 6.70 7.14 7.95
CA THR A 240 5.80 5.99 8.10
C THR A 240 4.56 6.36 8.90
N VAL A 241 4.73 7.07 10.03
CA VAL A 241 3.60 7.51 10.86
C VAL A 241 2.67 8.43 10.09
N LEU A 242 3.22 9.42 9.37
CA LEU A 242 2.44 10.37 8.57
C LEU A 242 1.65 9.67 7.46
N VAL A 243 2.27 8.70 6.78
CA VAL A 243 1.62 7.90 5.74
C VAL A 243 0.50 7.03 6.30
N LEU A 244 0.68 6.44 7.48
CA LEU A 244 -0.38 5.67 8.15
C LEU A 244 -1.57 6.55 8.51
N ILE A 245 -1.32 7.75 9.04
CA ILE A 245 -2.38 8.75 9.31
C ILE A 245 -3.11 9.10 8.00
N GLY A 246 -2.37 9.41 6.94
CA GLY A 246 -2.97 9.72 5.64
C GLY A 246 -3.75 8.54 5.05
N THR A 247 -3.34 7.30 5.28
CA THR A 247 -4.03 6.10 4.80
C THR A 247 -5.32 5.84 5.60
N ALA A 248 -5.30 6.07 6.92
CA ALA A 248 -6.51 6.00 7.74
C ALA A 248 -7.54 7.06 7.31
N VAL A 249 -7.09 8.27 6.99
CA VAL A 249 -7.95 9.35 6.44
C VAL A 249 -8.51 8.99 5.07
N SER A 250 -7.72 8.34 4.21
CA SER A 250 -8.17 7.82 2.90
C SER A 250 -9.36 6.87 3.03
N ILE A 251 -9.25 5.90 3.95
CA ILE A 251 -10.34 4.95 4.22
C ILE A 251 -11.58 5.67 4.78
N SER A 252 -11.38 6.65 5.67
CA SER A 252 -12.49 7.44 6.22
C SER A 252 -13.19 8.28 5.14
N LEU A 253 -12.45 8.79 4.16
CA LEU A 253 -13.01 9.50 3.01
C LEU A 253 -13.79 8.52 2.12
N GLN A 254 -13.24 7.34 1.85
CA GLN A 254 -13.95 6.33 1.07
C GLN A 254 -15.23 5.86 1.75
N ASP A 255 -15.24 5.70 3.07
CA ASP A 255 -16.45 5.38 3.84
C ASP A 255 -17.53 6.46 3.67
N SER A 256 -17.12 7.73 3.64
CA SER A 256 -18.04 8.86 3.52
C SER A 256 -18.55 9.09 2.10
N TYR A 257 -17.74 8.78 1.09
CA TYR A 257 -17.97 9.19 -0.31
C TYR A 257 -18.13 8.03 -1.30
N GLY A 258 -17.90 6.79 -0.88
CA GLY A 258 -17.98 5.57 -1.69
C GLY A 258 -16.79 5.35 -2.64
N ILE A 259 -15.94 6.35 -2.84
CA ILE A 259 -14.86 6.34 -3.84
C ILE A 259 -13.49 6.28 -3.14
N PRO A 260 -12.53 5.46 -3.61
CA PRO A 260 -11.18 5.42 -3.04
C PRO A 260 -10.40 6.72 -3.33
N LEU A 261 -10.14 7.50 -2.28
CA LEU A 261 -9.46 8.83 -2.30
C LEU A 261 -8.15 8.82 -1.50
#